data_AF-A0A7K2DKM7-F1
#
_entry.id   AF-A0A7K2DKM7-F1
#
_cell.length_a   1.000
_cell.length_b   1.000
_cell.length_c   1.000
_cell.angle_alpha   90.00
_cell.angle_beta   90.00
_cell.angle_gamma   90.00
#
_symmetry.space_group_name_H-M   'P 1'
#
loop_
_entity.id
_entity.type
_entity.pdbx_description
1 polymer ?
#
loop_
_entity_poly.entity_id
_entity_poly.type
_entity_poly.pdbx_seq_one_letter_code
_entity_poly.pdbx_strand_id
1 'polypeptide(L)'
;LASVARDAKIQVEFDRDKVLSYRLLGFENRAIADEDFRDDTRDAGEVGAGQSSTALYEVTLDRSWDRGRGPIATATLRYRRPASERITETWASLHADDVERSFRDADPHFRLAVVAAEFAEVLRDSPFVEDRSMEELSYQADRVADELRRDADAEELADLIDTARRIRRR
;
A
#
# COMPACT_ATOMS: atom_id res chain seq x y z
N LEU A 1 -0.91 -25.60 4.10
CA LEU A 1 -1.85 -24.52 4.46
C LEU A 1 -3.05 -24.63 3.53
N ALA A 2 -4.28 -24.50 4.05
CA ALA A 2 -5.45 -24.45 3.18
C ALA A 2 -5.53 -23.06 2.53
N SER A 3 -5.60 -23.01 1.20
CA SER A 3 -5.92 -21.77 0.49
C SER A 3 -7.34 -21.33 0.88
N VAL A 4 -7.54 -20.03 1.06
CA VAL A 4 -8.87 -19.42 1.28
C VAL A 4 -9.36 -18.66 0.06
N ALA A 5 -8.45 -18.27 -0.83
CA ALA A 5 -8.73 -17.70 -2.14
C ALA A 5 -7.69 -18.19 -3.15
N ARG A 6 -8.18 -18.82 -4.24
CA ARG A 6 -7.37 -19.17 -5.42
C ARG A 6 -7.59 -18.14 -6.52
N ASP A 7 -6.63 -18.04 -7.43
CA ASP A 7 -6.67 -17.13 -8.58
C ASP A 7 -7.07 -15.70 -8.19
N ALA A 8 -6.53 -15.21 -7.06
CA ALA A 8 -6.88 -13.92 -6.51
C ALA A 8 -6.27 -12.79 -7.35
N LYS A 9 -7.13 -11.87 -7.78
CA LYS A 9 -6.79 -10.68 -8.56
C LYS A 9 -7.35 -9.45 -7.87
N ILE A 10 -6.56 -8.39 -7.82
CA ILE A 10 -6.98 -7.09 -7.29
C ILE A 10 -6.84 -6.05 -8.40
N GLN A 11 -7.86 -5.22 -8.55
CA GLN A 11 -7.82 -4.03 -9.40
C GLN A 11 -8.23 -2.83 -8.55
N VAL A 12 -7.51 -1.72 -8.71
CA VAL A 12 -7.85 -0.45 -8.08
C VAL A 12 -8.18 0.53 -9.19
N GLU A 13 -9.42 1.02 -9.17
CA GLU A 13 -9.91 2.03 -10.11
C GLU A 13 -9.97 3.39 -9.39
N PHE A 14 -9.35 4.40 -9.99
CA PHE A 14 -9.33 5.77 -9.46
C PHE A 14 -10.30 6.68 -10.23
N ASP A 15 -11.00 7.55 -9.52
CA ASP A 15 -11.85 8.58 -10.11
C ASP A 15 -10.97 9.66 -10.76
N ARG A 16 -11.09 9.81 -12.08
CA ARG A 16 -10.27 10.73 -12.89
C ARG A 16 -10.53 12.21 -12.59
N ASP A 17 -11.68 12.54 -12.02
CA ASP A 17 -12.00 13.91 -11.61
C ASP A 17 -11.37 14.25 -10.26
N LYS A 18 -10.98 13.23 -9.47
CA LYS A 18 -10.41 13.38 -8.13
C LYS A 18 -8.93 13.03 -8.05
N VAL A 19 -8.41 12.22 -8.97
CA VAL A 19 -7.04 11.69 -8.98
C VAL A 19 -6.32 12.12 -10.25
N LEU A 20 -5.27 12.92 -10.08
CA LEU A 20 -4.44 13.44 -11.17
C LEU A 20 -3.39 12.43 -11.64
N SER A 21 -2.81 11.68 -10.71
CA SER A 21 -1.84 10.62 -10.98
C SER A 21 -1.76 9.65 -9.82
N TYR A 22 -1.28 8.43 -10.09
CA TYR A 22 -1.01 7.43 -9.07
C TYR A 22 0.15 6.53 -9.48
N ARG A 23 0.84 5.94 -8.49
CA ARG A 23 1.75 4.80 -8.71
C ARG A 23 1.59 3.75 -7.63
N LEU A 24 1.81 2.50 -8.01
CA LEU A 24 1.97 1.38 -7.09
C LEU A 24 3.41 1.39 -6.55
N LEU A 25 3.60 1.22 -5.25
CA LEU A 25 4.91 1.16 -4.60
C LEU A 25 5.29 -0.30 -4.31
N GLY A 26 6.50 -0.69 -4.72
CA GLY A 26 7.11 -2.00 -4.40
C GLY A 26 6.58 -3.21 -5.18
N PHE A 27 5.50 -3.05 -5.95
CA PHE A 27 4.88 -4.11 -6.76
C PHE A 27 4.71 -3.73 -8.24
N GLU A 28 5.48 -2.75 -8.73
CA GLU A 28 5.39 -2.21 -10.08
C GLU A 28 5.49 -3.30 -11.16
N ASN A 29 6.33 -4.31 -10.92
CA ASN A 29 6.58 -5.41 -11.86
C ASN A 29 5.48 -6.49 -11.89
N ARG A 30 4.44 -6.37 -11.04
CA ARG A 30 3.34 -7.33 -10.94
C ARG A 30 1.98 -6.73 -11.29
N ALA A 31 1.96 -5.52 -11.84
CA ALA A 31 0.73 -4.91 -12.32
C ALA A 31 0.09 -5.76 -13.43
N ILE A 32 -1.18 -6.11 -13.26
CA ILE A 32 -1.99 -6.79 -14.29
C ILE A 32 -2.61 -5.70 -15.17
N ALA A 33 -2.61 -5.91 -16.49
CA ALA A 33 -3.29 -5.00 -17.40
C ALA A 33 -4.80 -4.99 -17.14
N ASP A 34 -5.45 -3.83 -17.27
CA ASP A 34 -6.89 -3.70 -16.95
C ASP A 34 -7.78 -4.67 -17.74
N GLU A 35 -7.42 -4.95 -18.99
CA GLU A 35 -8.12 -5.90 -19.87
C GLU A 35 -8.01 -7.36 -19.40
N ASP A 36 -6.97 -7.69 -18.65
CA ASP A 36 -6.67 -9.04 -18.16
C ASP A 36 -7.32 -9.35 -16.80
N PHE A 37 -7.89 -8.34 -16.13
CA PHE A 37 -8.45 -8.50 -14.78
C PHE A 37 -9.57 -9.56 -14.74
N ARG A 38 -10.45 -9.56 -15.75
CA ARG A 38 -11.56 -10.53 -15.85
C ARG A 38 -11.24 -11.76 -16.70
N ASP A 39 -10.01 -11.90 -17.23
CA ASP A 39 -9.59 -13.07 -17.99
C ASP A 39 -9.14 -14.20 -17.05
N ASP A 40 -10.02 -15.16 -16.78
CA ASP A 40 -9.75 -16.28 -15.87
C ASP A 40 -8.64 -17.25 -16.36
N THR A 41 -8.07 -17.04 -17.55
CA THR A 41 -6.92 -17.82 -18.05
C THR A 41 -5.57 -17.24 -17.64
N ARG A 42 -5.53 -16.00 -17.15
CA ARG A 42 -4.30 -15.35 -16.67
C ARG A 42 -3.96 -15.76 -15.24
N ASP A 43 -2.68 -16.06 -15.04
CA ASP A 43 -2.11 -16.44 -13.75
C ASP A 43 -2.32 -15.36 -12.68
N ALA A 44 -2.56 -15.80 -11.45
CA ALA A 44 -3.00 -14.95 -10.35
C ALA A 44 -2.49 -15.49 -9.00
N GLY A 45 -2.60 -14.68 -7.95
CA GLY A 45 -2.05 -15.03 -6.64
C GLY A 45 -2.90 -16.07 -5.90
N GLU A 46 -2.27 -16.87 -5.05
CA GLU A 46 -2.99 -17.64 -4.03
C GLU A 46 -2.91 -16.92 -2.67
N VAL A 47 -4.02 -16.90 -1.94
CA VAL A 47 -4.05 -16.38 -0.56
C VAL A 47 -4.35 -17.54 0.39
N GLY A 48 -3.38 -17.85 1.24
CA GLY A 48 -3.49 -18.83 2.31
C GLY A 48 -4.23 -18.29 3.54
N ALA A 49 -4.77 -19.21 4.35
CA ALA A 49 -5.36 -18.84 5.63
C ALA A 49 -4.34 -18.11 6.53
N GLY A 50 -4.70 -16.93 7.02
CA GLY A 50 -3.85 -16.10 7.88
C GLY A 50 -2.78 -15.29 7.14
N GLN A 51 -2.74 -15.34 5.80
CA GLN A 51 -1.87 -14.47 5.01
C GLN A 51 -2.54 -13.13 4.69
N SER A 52 -1.76 -12.05 4.76
CA SER A 52 -2.12 -10.73 4.29
C SER A 52 -1.22 -10.32 3.13
N SER A 53 -1.73 -9.47 2.25
CA SER A 53 -0.93 -8.82 1.21
C SER A 53 -1.30 -7.34 1.18
N THR A 54 -0.29 -6.48 1.10
CA THR A 54 -0.44 -5.03 1.13
C THR A 54 0.08 -4.47 -0.17
N ALA A 55 -0.77 -3.71 -0.87
CA ALA A 55 -0.37 -2.88 -1.99
C ALA A 55 -0.50 -1.41 -1.54
N LEU A 56 0.59 -0.65 -1.69
CA LEU A 56 0.60 0.76 -1.32
C LEU A 56 0.60 1.62 -2.60
N TYR A 57 -0.28 2.60 -2.65
CA TYR A 57 -0.34 3.55 -3.75
C TYR A 57 0.04 4.94 -3.27
N GLU A 58 0.90 5.60 -4.03
CA GLU A 58 1.07 7.05 -3.93
C GLU A 58 0.12 7.71 -4.92
N VAL A 59 -0.67 8.68 -4.46
CA VAL A 59 -1.76 9.28 -5.23
C VAL A 59 -1.66 10.81 -5.16
N THR A 60 -1.69 11.46 -6.32
CA THR A 60 -1.83 12.92 -6.41
C THR A 60 -3.30 13.26 -6.63
N LEU A 61 -3.90 13.96 -5.67
CA LEU A 61 -5.31 14.34 -5.71
C LEU A 61 -5.52 15.71 -6.38
N ASP A 62 -6.63 15.86 -7.12
CA ASP A 62 -7.07 17.15 -7.66
C ASP A 62 -7.47 18.11 -6.54
N ARG A 63 -7.36 19.43 -6.72
CA ARG A 63 -7.75 20.42 -5.69
C ARG A 63 -9.21 20.36 -5.23
N SER A 64 -10.06 19.66 -5.99
CA SER A 64 -11.47 19.45 -5.71
C SER A 64 -11.80 17.99 -5.36
N TRP A 65 -10.79 17.16 -5.04
CA TRP A 65 -10.96 15.73 -4.72
C TRP A 65 -12.01 15.44 -3.63
N ASP A 66 -12.13 16.34 -2.65
CA ASP A 66 -13.09 16.24 -1.54
C ASP A 66 -14.43 16.94 -1.83
N ARG A 67 -14.58 17.54 -3.02
CA ARG A 67 -15.80 18.20 -3.47
C ARG A 67 -16.54 17.28 -4.43
N GLY A 68 -17.65 16.71 -3.97
CA GLY A 68 -18.52 15.90 -4.81
C GLY A 68 -19.06 14.67 -4.09
N ARG A 69 -19.88 13.88 -4.79
CA ARG A 69 -20.36 12.59 -4.30
C ARG A 69 -19.52 11.46 -4.92
N GLY A 70 -19.50 10.31 -4.26
CA GLY A 70 -18.84 9.10 -4.75
C GLY A 70 -17.41 8.91 -4.23
N PRO A 71 -16.80 7.76 -4.53
CA PRO A 71 -15.48 7.40 -4.04
C PRO A 71 -14.35 8.10 -4.82
N ILE A 72 -13.17 8.16 -4.21
CA ILE A 72 -11.89 8.52 -4.81
C ILE A 72 -11.29 7.32 -5.53
N ALA A 73 -11.40 6.15 -4.92
CA ALA A 73 -10.91 4.89 -5.47
C ALA A 73 -11.84 3.74 -5.10
N THR A 74 -11.89 2.70 -5.93
CA THR A 74 -12.54 1.43 -5.61
C THR A 74 -11.56 0.29 -5.86
N ALA A 75 -11.29 -0.50 -4.83
CA ALA A 75 -10.52 -1.73 -4.92
C ALA A 75 -11.47 -2.91 -5.07
N THR A 76 -11.31 -3.69 -6.13
CA THR A 76 -12.08 -4.90 -6.41
C THR A 76 -11.17 -6.11 -6.28
N LEU A 77 -11.56 -7.06 -5.42
CA LEU A 77 -10.93 -8.36 -5.26
C LEU A 77 -11.80 -9.42 -5.93
N ARG A 78 -11.27 -10.07 -6.96
CA ARG A 78 -11.84 -11.24 -7.63
C ARG A 78 -11.05 -12.48 -7.22
N TYR A 79 -11.73 -13.54 -6.79
CA TYR A 79 -11.07 -14.79 -6.42
C TYR A 79 -11.99 -16.01 -6.58
N ARG A 80 -11.38 -17.18 -6.70
CA ARG A 80 -12.06 -18.47 -6.74
C ARG A 80 -12.13 -19.07 -5.33
N ARG A 81 -13.35 -19.44 -4.90
CA ARG A 81 -13.57 -20.11 -3.61
C ARG A 81 -13.12 -21.58 -3.66
N PRO A 82 -12.15 -22.02 -2.84
CA PRO A 82 -11.57 -23.35 -2.92
C PRO A 82 -12.58 -24.51 -2.80
N ALA A 83 -13.61 -24.35 -1.97
CA ALA A 83 -14.60 -25.39 -1.72
C ALA A 83 -15.68 -25.53 -2.82
N SER A 84 -15.90 -24.47 -3.61
CA SER A 84 -17.03 -24.41 -4.56
C SER A 84 -16.63 -24.13 -6.00
N GLU A 85 -15.36 -23.83 -6.25
CA GLU A 85 -14.83 -23.31 -7.52
C GLU A 85 -15.52 -22.03 -8.05
N ARG A 86 -16.46 -21.46 -7.28
CA ARG A 86 -17.21 -20.28 -7.65
C ARG A 86 -16.33 -19.04 -7.56
N ILE A 87 -16.35 -18.27 -8.64
CA ILE A 87 -15.72 -16.96 -8.68
C ILE A 87 -16.56 -15.99 -7.86
N THR A 88 -15.90 -15.27 -6.96
CA THR A 88 -16.49 -14.28 -6.08
C THR A 88 -15.77 -12.96 -6.30
N GLU A 89 -16.53 -11.87 -6.33
CA GLU A 89 -16.00 -10.50 -6.32
C GLU A 89 -16.47 -9.79 -5.06
N THR A 90 -15.58 -9.00 -4.46
CA THR A 90 -15.89 -8.07 -3.38
C THR A 90 -15.17 -6.77 -3.65
N TRP A 91 -15.74 -5.67 -3.19
CA TRP A 91 -15.16 -4.34 -3.39
C TRP A 91 -15.08 -3.58 -2.07
N ALA A 92 -14.14 -2.65 -2.02
CA ALA A 92 -14.03 -1.62 -0.99
C ALA A 92 -13.79 -0.27 -1.68
N SER A 93 -14.44 0.77 -1.18
CA SER A 93 -14.36 2.11 -1.77
C SER A 93 -13.75 3.07 -0.77
N LEU A 94 -12.81 3.88 -1.24
CA LEU A 94 -12.19 4.97 -0.48
C LEU A 94 -12.96 6.26 -0.76
N HIS A 95 -13.54 6.86 0.26
CA HIS A 95 -14.24 8.13 0.20
C HIS A 95 -13.42 9.27 0.79
N ALA A 96 -13.89 10.51 0.60
CA ALA A 96 -13.17 11.67 1.09
C ALA A 96 -13.02 11.71 2.63
N ASP A 97 -14.01 11.18 3.34
CA ASP A 97 -14.02 11.11 4.80
C ASP A 97 -13.07 10.02 5.34
N ASP A 98 -12.59 9.10 4.49
CA ASP A 98 -11.61 8.08 4.87
C ASP A 98 -10.16 8.58 4.77
N VAL A 99 -9.95 9.79 4.21
CA VAL A 99 -8.62 10.35 3.96
C VAL A 99 -8.24 11.32 5.08
N GLU A 100 -7.24 10.92 5.85
CA GLU A 100 -6.66 11.78 6.88
C GLU A 100 -5.91 12.97 6.27
N ARG A 101 -6.08 14.16 6.87
CA ARG A 101 -5.49 15.41 6.37
C ARG A 101 -4.01 15.52 6.67
N SER A 102 -3.50 14.74 7.63
CA SER A 102 -2.08 14.74 7.99
C SER A 102 -1.58 13.32 8.20
N PHE A 103 -0.30 13.09 7.87
CA PHE A 103 0.34 11.79 8.08
C PHE A 103 0.28 11.34 9.55
N ARG A 104 0.37 12.28 10.50
CA ARG A 104 0.38 11.96 11.94
C ARG A 104 -0.97 11.44 12.44
N ASP A 105 -2.07 11.82 11.80
CA ASP A 105 -3.42 11.42 12.19
C ASP A 105 -3.79 10.04 11.60
N ALA A 106 -3.02 9.56 10.62
CA ALA A 106 -3.23 8.24 10.02
C ALA A 106 -2.98 7.09 11.01
N ASP A 107 -3.62 5.95 10.73
CA ASP A 107 -3.44 4.71 11.49
C ASP A 107 -1.93 4.37 11.64
N PRO A 108 -1.46 4.00 12.85
CA PRO A 108 -0.04 3.70 13.07
C PRO A 108 0.51 2.60 12.15
N HIS A 109 -0.28 1.59 11.79
CA HIS A 109 0.15 0.53 10.86
C HIS A 109 0.21 1.04 9.42
N PHE A 110 -0.67 1.96 9.03
CA PHE A 110 -0.57 2.64 7.73
C PHE A 110 0.72 3.47 7.68
N ARG A 111 1.00 4.25 8.72
CA ARG A 111 2.25 5.01 8.83
C ARG A 111 3.48 4.10 8.77
N LEU A 112 3.45 2.95 9.45
CA LEU A 112 4.53 1.96 9.39
C LEU A 112 4.76 1.46 7.95
N ALA A 113 3.69 1.12 7.22
CA ALA A 113 3.78 0.69 5.83
C ALA A 113 4.38 1.78 4.92
N VAL A 114 4.01 3.06 5.13
CA VAL A 114 4.58 4.19 4.39
C VAL A 114 6.07 4.36 4.72
N VAL A 115 6.46 4.31 6.00
CA VAL A 115 7.87 4.38 6.42
C VAL A 115 8.70 3.26 5.80
N ALA A 116 8.18 2.02 5.79
CA ALA A 116 8.84 0.89 5.16
C ALA A 116 9.01 1.08 3.65
N ALA A 117 7.96 1.53 2.97
CA ALA A 117 8.01 1.79 1.53
C ALA A 117 8.99 2.92 1.19
N GLU A 118 8.96 4.02 1.95
CA GLU A 118 9.88 5.14 1.79
C GLU A 118 11.33 4.72 2.02
N PHE A 119 11.60 3.90 3.04
CA PHE A 119 12.93 3.35 3.26
C PHE A 119 13.40 2.49 2.08
N ALA A 120 12.53 1.66 1.51
CA ALA A 120 12.84 0.88 0.32
C ALA A 120 13.12 1.76 -0.91
N GLU A 121 12.36 2.85 -1.11
CA GLU A 121 12.62 3.84 -2.16
C GLU A 121 14.00 4.49 -1.99
N VAL A 122 14.38 4.80 -0.76
CA VAL A 122 15.69 5.39 -0.44
C VAL A 122 16.82 4.41 -0.70
N LEU A 123 16.66 3.13 -0.34
CA LEU A 123 17.66 2.09 -0.55
C LEU A 123 17.87 1.75 -2.04
N ARG A 124 16.82 1.89 -2.86
CA ARG A 124 16.89 1.65 -4.31
C ARG A 124 17.29 2.88 -5.13
N ASP A 125 17.68 3.98 -4.47
CA ASP A 125 18.00 5.28 -5.08
C ASP A 125 16.93 5.73 -6.09
N SER A 126 15.67 5.62 -5.67
CA SER A 126 14.52 5.98 -6.50
C SER A 126 14.51 7.49 -6.84
N PRO A 127 14.22 7.88 -8.09
CA PRO A 127 14.15 9.28 -8.50
C PRO A 127 13.01 10.05 -7.80
N PHE A 128 12.15 9.35 -7.08
CA PHE A 128 11.01 9.92 -6.37
C PHE A 128 11.29 10.24 -4.90
N VAL A 129 12.48 9.90 -4.41
CA VAL A 129 12.97 10.33 -3.09
C VAL A 129 13.55 11.73 -3.27
N GLU A 130 12.70 12.73 -3.38
CA GLU A 130 13.12 14.14 -3.43
C GLU A 130 13.76 14.54 -2.10
N ASP A 131 15.08 14.80 -2.05
CA ASP A 131 15.86 15.38 -0.93
C ASP A 131 15.47 14.98 0.52
N ARG A 132 14.72 13.89 0.69
CA ARG A 132 14.11 13.53 1.98
C ARG A 132 15.23 13.08 2.87
N SER A 133 15.33 13.75 4.01
CA SER A 133 16.42 13.48 4.91
C SER A 133 16.19 12.11 5.56
N MET A 134 17.19 11.24 5.51
CA MET A 134 17.23 10.04 6.34
C MET A 134 17.06 10.37 7.85
N GLU A 135 17.26 11.64 8.24
CA GLU A 135 16.88 12.18 9.54
C GLU A 135 15.38 12.15 9.81
N GLU A 136 14.58 12.72 8.91
CA GLU A 136 13.13 12.75 9.04
C GLU A 136 12.54 11.35 9.01
N LEU A 137 13.01 10.49 8.10
CA LEU A 137 12.54 9.11 8.01
C LEU A 137 12.84 8.32 9.29
N SER A 138 14.05 8.44 9.84
CA SER A 138 14.42 7.83 11.11
C SER A 138 13.56 8.35 12.26
N TYR A 139 13.32 9.67 12.32
CA TYR A 139 12.44 10.25 13.33
C TYR A 139 11.00 9.73 13.22
N GLN A 140 10.45 9.60 12.00
CA GLN A 140 9.10 9.03 11.83
C GLN A 140 9.06 7.55 12.23
N ALA A 141 10.08 6.77 11.90
CA ALA A 141 10.15 5.36 12.25
C ALA A 141 10.13 5.17 13.78
N ASP A 142 10.96 5.91 14.51
CA ASP A 142 11.00 5.88 15.98
C ASP A 142 9.63 6.24 16.58
N ARG A 143 9.00 7.29 16.06
CA ARG A 143 7.68 7.76 16.52
C ARG A 143 6.58 6.72 16.32
N VAL A 144 6.62 5.99 15.20
CA VAL A 144 5.64 4.94 14.88
C VAL A 144 5.89 3.71 15.75
N ALA A 145 7.14 3.29 15.92
CA ALA A 145 7.51 2.17 16.79
C ALA A 145 7.10 2.42 18.26
N ASP A 146 7.34 3.64 18.77
CA ASP A 146 6.92 4.08 20.11
C ASP A 146 5.40 3.99 20.34
N GLU A 147 4.62 4.24 19.29
CA GLU A 147 3.15 4.20 19.33
C GLU A 147 2.63 2.76 19.26
N LEU A 148 3.25 1.92 18.42
CA LEU A 148 2.95 0.51 18.22
C LEU A 148 3.57 -0.42 19.29
N ARG A 149 3.80 0.10 20.51
CA ARG A 149 4.47 -0.58 21.63
C ARG A 149 4.35 -2.11 21.59
N ARG A 150 5.49 -2.81 21.62
CA ARG A 150 5.63 -4.28 21.56
C ARG A 150 5.45 -4.90 20.16
N ASP A 151 5.38 -4.09 19.11
CA ASP A 151 5.54 -4.56 17.75
C ASP A 151 7.03 -4.68 17.43
N ALA A 152 7.54 -5.92 17.45
CA ALA A 152 8.96 -6.20 17.23
C ALA A 152 9.41 -5.85 15.81
N ASP A 153 8.52 -5.95 14.82
CA ASP A 153 8.85 -5.64 13.43
C ASP A 153 8.96 -4.12 13.22
N ALA A 154 8.12 -3.33 13.91
CA ALA A 154 8.22 -1.88 13.92
C ALA A 154 9.51 -1.39 14.62
N GLU A 155 9.87 -2.00 15.75
CA GLU A 155 11.12 -1.73 16.46
C GLU A 155 12.35 -2.08 15.60
N GLU A 156 12.36 -3.25 14.96
CA GLU A 156 13.44 -3.67 14.07
C GLU A 156 13.59 -2.74 12.85
N LEU A 157 12.47 -2.33 12.23
CA LEU A 157 12.50 -1.40 11.11
C LEU A 157 13.12 -0.05 11.50
N ALA A 158 12.76 0.50 12.67
CA ALA A 158 13.32 1.74 13.17
C ALA A 158 14.85 1.63 13.37
N ASP A 159 15.32 0.55 13.98
CA ASP A 159 16.75 0.28 14.18
C ASP A 159 17.53 0.15 12.86
N LEU A 160 16.93 -0.49 11.85
CA LEU A 160 17.52 -0.60 10.51
C LEU A 160 17.64 0.77 9.83
N ILE A 161 16.61 1.60 9.92
CA ILE A 161 16.60 2.95 9.35
C ILE A 161 17.67 3.82 10.05
N ASP A 162 17.77 3.77 11.39
CA ASP A 162 18.80 4.50 12.12
C ASP A 162 20.22 4.06 11.71
N THR A 163 20.41 2.74 11.54
CA THR A 163 21.68 2.19 11.10
C THR A 163 22.05 2.68 9.70
N ALA A 164 21.12 2.63 8.75
CA ALA A 164 21.32 3.15 7.40
C ALA A 164 21.63 4.66 7.40
N ARG A 165 20.91 5.44 8.22
CA ARG A 165 21.15 6.88 8.42
C ARG A 165 22.58 7.16 8.89
N ARG A 166 23.10 6.39 9.84
CA ARG A 166 24.47 6.55 10.36
C ARG A 166 25.54 6.18 9.33
N ILE A 167 25.29 5.15 8.51
CA ILE A 167 26.22 4.73 7.45
C ILE A 167 26.31 5.80 6.37
N ARG A 168 25.18 6.34 5.89
CA ARG A 168 25.15 7.37 4.83
C ARG A 168 25.75 8.72 5.21
N ARG A 169 26.00 8.99 6.50
CA ARG A 169 26.69 10.21 6.97
C ARG A 169 28.21 10.12 6.95
N ARG A 170 28.78 8.94 6.73
CA ARG A 170 30.23 8.73 6.64
C ARG A 170 30.68 8.84 5.19
#